data_AF-A0A2E6KD93-F1
#
_entry.id   AF-A0A2E6KD93-F1
#
_cell.length_a   1.000
_cell.length_b   1.000
_cell.length_c   1.000
_cell.angle_alpha   90.00
_cell.angle_beta   90.00
_cell.angle_gamma   90.00
#
_symmetry.space_group_name_H-M   'P 1'
#
loop_
_entity.id
_entity.type
_entity.pdbx_description
1 polymer ?
#
loop_
_entity_poly.entity_id
_entity_poly.type
_entity_poly.pdbx_seq_one_letter_code
_entity_poly.pdbx_strand_id
1 'polypeptide(L)' 'MDESFLNQYQEHMEMIGKSLQNLAERSKHMEEAFSKMPPPGADMVKYKPEGYEDYLNLGQLFDDLYTRLNMLEGRIKELE' A
#
# COMPACT_ATOMS: atom_id res chain seq x y z
N MET A 1 -48.95 -25.21 0.12
CA MET A 1 -47.56 -25.24 0.62
C MET A 1 -47.62 -25.12 2.12
N ASP A 2 -46.79 -25.88 2.83
CA ASP A 2 -46.72 -25.83 4.29
C ASP A 2 -46.15 -24.47 4.73
N GLU A 3 -46.72 -23.89 5.78
CA GLU A 3 -46.33 -22.59 6.34
C GLU A 3 -44.89 -22.65 6.92
N SER A 4 -44.51 -23.81 7.44
CA SER A 4 -43.14 -24.14 7.86
C SER A 4 -42.12 -23.98 6.73
N PHE A 5 -42.47 -24.44 5.52
CA PHE A 5 -41.61 -24.35 4.35
C PHE A 5 -41.42 -22.90 3.90
N LEU A 6 -42.49 -22.10 3.89
CA LEU A 6 -42.42 -20.69 3.51
C LEU A 6 -41.56 -19.87 4.48
N ASN A 7 -41.68 -20.14 5.78
CA ASN A 7 -40.86 -19.48 6.81
C ASN A 7 -39.38 -19.84 6.66
N GLN A 8 -39.04 -21.13 6.50
CA GLN A 8 -37.66 -21.55 6.25
C GLN A 8 -37.08 -20.92 4.98
N TYR A 9 -37.87 -20.88 3.90
CA TYR A 9 -37.44 -20.24 2.66
C TYR A 9 -37.12 -18.75 2.86
N GLN A 10 -37.96 -18.03 3.60
CA GLN A 10 -37.75 -16.62 3.91
C GLN A 10 -36.48 -16.41 4.75
N GLU A 11 -36.27 -17.22 5.80
CA GLU A 11 -35.06 -17.16 6.62
C GLU A 11 -33.79 -17.44 5.80
N HIS A 12 -33.81 -18.45 4.94
CA HIS A 12 -32.68 -18.75 4.05
C HIS A 12 -32.36 -17.60 3.11
N MET A 13 -33.38 -16.97 2.52
CA MET A 13 -33.19 -15.82 1.62
C MET A 13 -32.64 -14.61 2.37
N GLU A 14 -33.09 -14.37 3.61
CA GLU A 14 -32.54 -13.30 4.44
C GLU A 14 -31.07 -13.55 4.80
N MET A 15 -30.71 -14.78 5.16
CA MET A 15 -29.32 -15.15 5.43
C MET A 15 -28.42 -14.99 4.20
N ILE A 16 -28.90 -15.41 3.02
CA ILE A 16 -28.18 -15.22 1.76
C ILE A 16 -27.98 -13.73 1.49
N GLY A 17 -29.03 -12.92 1.64
CA GLY A 17 -28.96 -11.47 1.47
C GLY A 17 -27.90 -10.82 2.39
N LYS A 18 -27.92 -11.17 3.68
CA LYS A 18 -26.92 -10.71 4.65
C LYS A 18 -25.50 -11.16 4.28
N SER A 19 -25.34 -12.40 3.81
CA SER A 19 -24.03 -12.90 3.40
C SER A 19 -23.45 -12.13 2.21
N LEU A 20 -24.30 -11.79 1.24
CA LEU A 20 -23.93 -11.01 0.05
C LEU A 20 -23.56 -9.57 0.43
N GLN A 21 -24.33 -8.95 1.32
CA GLN A 21 -24.02 -7.62 1.83
C GLN A 21 -22.66 -7.61 2.54
N ASN A 22 -22.42 -8.58 3.43
CA ASN A 22 -21.15 -8.70 4.14
C ASN A 22 -19.97 -8.90 3.18
N LEU A 23 -20.15 -9.68 2.10
CA LEU A 23 -19.12 -9.85 1.08
C LEU A 23 -18.85 -8.55 0.31
N ALA A 24 -19.90 -7.82 -0.07
CA ALA A 24 -19.77 -6.54 -0.76
C ALA A 24 -19.05 -5.49 0.10
N GLU A 25 -19.40 -5.39 1.39
CA GLU A 25 -18.73 -4.49 2.34
C GLU A 25 -17.24 -4.85 2.51
N ARG A 26 -16.90 -6.13 2.55
CA ARG A 26 -15.51 -6.59 2.60
C ARG A 26 -14.75 -6.23 1.33
N SER A 27 -15.33 -6.43 0.14
CA SER A 27 -14.69 -6.05 -1.13
C SER A 27 -14.42 -4.55 -1.17
N LYS A 28 -15.43 -3.74 -0.80
CA LYS A 28 -15.32 -2.29 -0.72
C LYS A 28 -14.17 -1.85 0.19
N HIS A 29 -14.07 -2.40 1.41
CA HIS A 29 -12.98 -2.04 2.32
C HIS A 29 -11.61 -2.40 1.77
N MET A 30 -11.48 -3.53 1.06
CA MET A 30 -10.21 -3.91 0.42
C MET A 30 -9.86 -2.93 -0.70
N GLU A 31 -10.81 -2.62 -1.59
CA GLU A 31 -10.62 -1.68 -2.70
C GLU A 31 -10.25 -0.28 -2.21
N GLU A 32 -10.91 0.23 -1.16
CA GLU A 32 -10.58 1.51 -0.53
C GLU A 32 -9.17 1.51 0.10
N ALA A 33 -8.74 0.39 0.68
CA ALA A 33 -7.39 0.26 1.23
C ALA A 33 -6.33 0.26 0.11
N PHE A 34 -6.57 -0.46 -0.98
CA PHE A 34 -5.69 -0.47 -2.14
C PHE A 34 -5.64 0.89 -2.84
N SER A 35 -6.75 1.64 -2.90
CA SER A 35 -6.78 2.99 -3.46
C SER A 35 -5.96 4.01 -2.67
N LYS A 36 -5.67 3.74 -1.40
CA LYS A 36 -4.83 4.59 -0.53
C LYS A 36 -3.36 4.19 -0.52
N MET A 37 -3.01 3.03 -1.08
CA MET A 37 -1.61 2.68 -1.26
C MET A 37 -1.00 3.61 -2.31
N PRO A 38 0.20 4.18 -2.05
CA PRO A 38 0.95 4.81 -3.11
C PRO A 38 1.07 3.83 -4.28
N PRO A 39 1.00 4.28 -5.55
CA PRO A 39 1.26 3.40 -6.67
C PRO A 39 2.57 2.64 -6.40
N PRO A 40 2.59 1.30 -6.54
CA PRO A 40 3.79 0.51 -6.25
C PRO A 40 4.95 1.06 -7.10
N GLY A 41 5.97 1.57 -6.43
CA GLY A 41 7.01 2.36 -7.09
C GLY A 41 8.06 2.91 -6.13
N ALA A 42 8.95 3.75 -6.66
CA ALA A 42 10.11 4.29 -5.95
C ALA A 42 9.75 5.02 -4.64
N ASP A 43 8.53 5.54 -4.51
CA ASP A 43 8.00 6.25 -3.33
C ASP A 43 7.63 5.35 -2.14
N MET A 44 7.59 4.03 -2.35
CA MET A 44 7.29 3.06 -1.29
C MET A 44 8.50 2.76 -0.40
N VAL A 45 9.72 2.88 -0.93
CA VAL A 45 10.95 2.71 -0.15
C VAL A 45 11.21 4.01 0.58
N LYS A 46 11.18 3.99 1.91
CA LYS A 46 11.50 5.15 2.75
C LYS A 46 12.73 4.84 3.58
N TYR A 47 13.89 5.35 3.15
CA TYR A 47 15.14 5.25 3.90
C TYR A 47 15.50 6.63 4.44
N LYS A 48 15.94 6.70 5.70
CA LYS A 48 16.39 7.94 6.32
C LYS A 48 17.91 7.88 6.50
N PRO A 49 18.70 8.52 5.63
CA PRO A 49 20.13 8.62 5.83
C PRO A 49 20.46 9.35 7.14
N GLU A 50 21.60 9.03 7.73
CA GLU A 50 22.07 9.73 8.93
C GLU A 50 22.26 11.23 8.65
N GLY A 51 21.70 12.06 9.53
CA GLY A 51 21.75 13.53 9.43
C GLY A 51 20.64 14.18 8.61
N TYR A 52 19.73 13.41 7.98
CA TYR A 52 18.63 13.96 7.19
C TYR A 52 17.40 14.18 8.09
N GLU A 53 16.62 15.23 7.84
CA GLU A 53 15.36 15.44 8.57
C GLU A 53 14.27 14.47 8.08
N ASP A 54 14.16 14.31 6.76
CA ASP A 54 13.12 13.53 6.09
C ASP A 54 13.60 12.17 5.56
N TYR A 55 12.63 11.28 5.31
CA TYR A 55 12.87 10.03 4.59
C TYR A 55 12.99 10.29 3.09
N LEU A 56 14.00 9.69 2.48
CA LEU A 56 14.20 9.70 1.03
C LEU A 56 13.48 8.51 0.40
N ASN A 57 12.90 8.76 -0.77
CA ASN A 57 12.46 7.70 -1.67
C ASN A 57 13.65 7.04 -2.39
N LEU A 58 13.41 5.95 -3.11
CA LEU A 58 14.50 5.20 -3.77
C LEU A 58 15.27 6.05 -4.79
N GLY A 59 14.59 6.92 -5.53
CA GLY A 59 15.22 7.81 -6.52
C GLY A 59 16.12 8.84 -5.86
N GLN A 60 15.60 9.54 -4.86
CA GLN A 60 16.32 10.52 -4.05
C GLN A 60 17.53 9.90 -3.35
N LEU A 61 17.40 8.65 -2.89
CA LEU A 61 18.51 7.93 -2.27
C LEU A 61 19.65 7.66 -3.27
N PHE A 62 19.33 7.29 -4.51
CA PHE A 62 20.34 7.09 -5.54
C PHE A 62 21.01 8.41 -5.94
N ASP A 63 20.24 9.48 -6.12
CA ASP A 63 20.79 10.81 -6.42
C ASP A 63 21.77 11.28 -5.33
N ASP A 64 21.43 11.04 -4.06
CA ASP A 64 22.28 11.36 -2.91
C ASP A 64 23.58 10.52 -2.92
N LEU A 65 23.47 9.22 -3.14
CA LEU A 65 24.63 8.31 -3.22
C LEU A 65 25.58 8.72 -4.35
N TYR A 66 25.07 8.99 -5.54
CA TYR A 66 25.89 9.45 -6.67
C TYR A 66 26.55 10.80 -6.38
N THR A 67 25.85 11.72 -5.72
CA THR A 67 26.42 13.01 -5.31
C THR A 67 27.60 12.82 -4.36
N ARG A 68 27.45 11.97 -3.35
CA ARG A 68 28.54 11.66 -2.39
C ARG A 68 29.73 11.00 -3.07
N LEU A 69 29.49 10.06 -3.97
CA LEU A 69 30.55 9.40 -4.74
C LEU A 69 31.35 10.40 -5.58
N ASN A 70 30.67 11.29 -6.31
CA ASN A 70 31.33 12.32 -7.11
C ASN A 70 32.19 13.28 -6.27
N MET A 71 31.70 13.67 -5.07
CA MET A 71 32.49 14.49 -4.14
C MET A 71 33.75 13.77 -3.65
N LEU A 72 33.64 12.48 -3.35
CA LEU A 72 34.79 11.67 -2.93
C LEU A 72 35.80 11.51 -4.06
N GLU A 73 35.36 11.23 -5.29
CA GLU A 73 36.24 11.16 -6.46
C GLU A 73 36.95 12.47 -6.73
N GLY A 74 36.26 13.61 -6.62
CA GLY A 74 36.87 14.93 -6.75
C GLY A 74 37.98 15.17 -5.72
N ARG A 75 37.71 14.85 -4.45
CA ARG A 75 38.69 14.98 -3.37
C ARG A 75 39.91 14.07 -3.56
N ILE A 76 39.73 12.86 -4.10
CA ILE A 76 40.84 11.96 -4.40
C ILE A 76 41.74 12.57 -5.48
N LYS A 77 41.17 13.12 -6.56
CA LYS A 77 41.94 13.77 -7.63
C LYS A 77 42.71 15.01 -7.18
N GLU A 78 42.22 15.73 -6.17
CA GLU A 78 42.94 16.88 -5.58
C GLU A 78 44.12 16.46 -4.69
N LEU A 79 44.15 15.20 -4.23
CA LEU A 79 45.19 14.65 -3.38
C LEU A 79 46.29 13.91 -4.16
N GLU A 80 46.06 13.63 -5.45
CA GLU A 80 47.03 13.08 -6.41
C GLU A 80 47.89 14.18 -7.06
#